data_AF-A0A938KC76-F1
#
_entry.id   AF-A0A938KC76-F1
#
_cell.length_a   1.000
_cell.length_b   1.000
_cell.length_c   1.000
_cell.angle_alpha   90.00
_cell.angle_beta   90.00
_cell.angle_gamma   90.00
#
_symmetry.space_group_name_H-M   'P 1'
#
loop_
_entity.id
_entity.type
_entity.pdbx_description
1 polymer ?
#
loop_
_entity_poly.entity_id
_entity_poly.type
_entity_poly.pdbx_seq_one_letter_code
_entity_poly.pdbx_strand_id
1 'polypeptide(L)'
;MLVIRFVHKHRKEGRGGLFQFCLFRWVGETLLQTKEPIVLSEIGFLDRLRPEAPPDEEDDDSRNFIGRIDNVLVHPTQSPMDWCALELQAVYFSGKSMANEFKMLAQTETNALPFPARHRRPDWRSSGPKRLLPQLQTKVPTIRTWGKKMAVVIDEAFFGSLVSLDRERHLSNAEIAWFVVGYDIKPGGWALVPREVVFTKLDASVKSLTGGVPLSKERFEEQLRFKLGQLKSG
;
A
#
# COMPACT_ATOMS: atom_id res chain seq x y z
N MET A 1 4.31 9.82 -6.46
CA MET A 1 3.52 8.74 -7.10
C MET A 1 4.30 7.82 -8.07
N LEU A 2 5.17 8.36 -8.94
CA LEU A 2 5.85 7.60 -10.00
C LEU A 2 6.85 6.55 -9.50
N VAL A 3 7.43 6.77 -8.31
CA VAL A 3 8.54 5.96 -7.80
C VAL A 3 8.09 4.66 -7.15
N ILE A 4 6.96 4.56 -6.44
CA ILE A 4 6.55 3.28 -5.81
C ILE A 4 6.36 2.15 -6.85
N ARG A 5 5.89 2.48 -8.07
CA ARG A 5 5.91 1.53 -9.20
C ARG A 5 7.31 1.30 -9.79
N PHE A 6 8.17 2.32 -9.76
CA PHE A 6 9.58 2.22 -10.17
C PHE A 6 10.39 1.33 -9.22
N VAL A 7 10.12 1.37 -7.90
CA VAL A 7 10.63 0.46 -6.86
C VAL A 7 10.35 -0.99 -7.22
N HIS A 8 9.09 -1.29 -7.54
CA HIS A 8 8.66 -2.65 -7.85
C HIS A 8 9.28 -3.16 -9.18
N LYS A 9 9.51 -2.27 -10.16
CA LYS A 9 10.09 -2.62 -11.47
C LYS A 9 11.63 -2.72 -11.46
N HIS A 10 12.34 -1.88 -10.70
CA HIS A 10 13.81 -1.84 -10.66
C HIS A 10 14.47 -2.80 -9.66
N ARG A 11 13.67 -3.61 -8.95
CA ARG A 11 14.16 -4.79 -8.22
C ARG A 11 14.92 -5.76 -9.13
N LYS A 12 14.63 -5.78 -10.45
CA LYS A 12 15.31 -6.63 -11.44
C LYS A 12 16.62 -6.05 -12.02
N GLU A 13 16.97 -4.79 -11.75
CA GLU A 13 18.10 -4.10 -12.45
C GLU A 13 19.14 -3.46 -11.51
N GLY A 14 19.09 -3.69 -10.20
CA GLY A 14 20.19 -3.38 -9.27
C GLY A 14 20.49 -1.90 -8.98
N ARG A 15 19.77 -0.93 -9.57
CA ARG A 15 20.03 0.53 -9.38
C ARG A 15 19.10 1.25 -8.40
N GLY A 16 18.22 0.53 -7.70
CA GLY A 16 17.28 1.08 -6.71
C GLY A 16 17.76 1.06 -5.25
N GLY A 17 19.01 0.70 -4.96
CA GLY A 17 19.43 0.29 -3.61
C GLY A 17 19.28 1.36 -2.50
N LEU A 18 19.66 2.61 -2.77
CA LEU A 18 19.75 3.63 -1.73
C LEU A 18 18.37 4.10 -1.21
N PHE A 19 17.38 4.20 -2.10
CA PHE A 19 16.04 4.68 -1.70
C PHE A 19 15.32 3.62 -0.84
N GLN A 20 15.42 2.35 -1.24
CA GLN A 20 14.76 1.23 -0.58
C GLN A 20 15.34 1.05 0.82
N PHE A 21 16.66 1.22 0.91
CA PHE A 21 17.40 1.18 2.17
C PHE A 21 16.92 2.25 3.15
N CYS A 22 16.77 3.51 2.74
CA CYS A 22 16.30 4.58 3.63
C CYS A 22 14.87 4.33 4.16
N LEU A 23 13.97 3.83 3.30
CA LEU A 23 12.59 3.55 3.68
C LEU A 23 12.51 2.39 4.67
N PHE A 24 13.19 1.27 4.37
CA PHE A 24 13.19 0.10 5.24
C PHE A 24 13.89 0.38 6.56
N ARG A 25 14.98 1.15 6.54
CA ARG A 25 15.62 1.65 7.75
C ARG A 25 14.65 2.49 8.58
N TRP A 26 13.90 3.41 7.99
CA TRP A 26 12.92 4.22 8.72
C TRP A 26 11.83 3.36 9.37
N VAL A 27 11.33 2.34 8.67
CA VAL A 27 10.37 1.37 9.22
C VAL A 27 11.01 0.55 10.35
N GLY A 28 12.22 0.05 10.17
CA GLY A 28 12.97 -0.71 11.17
C GLY A 28 13.25 0.10 12.44
N GLU A 29 13.66 1.36 12.30
CA GLU A 29 13.93 2.25 13.43
C GLU A 29 12.64 2.51 14.22
N THR A 30 11.52 2.67 13.51
CA THR A 30 10.22 3.00 14.11
C THR A 30 9.55 1.82 14.80
N LEU A 31 9.59 0.62 14.20
CA LEU A 31 8.83 -0.54 14.68
C LEU A 31 9.66 -1.59 15.39
N LEU A 32 10.93 -1.73 15.01
CA LEU A 32 11.81 -2.80 15.49
C LEU A 32 13.00 -2.26 16.29
N GLN A 33 13.14 -0.93 16.40
CA GLN A 33 14.25 -0.26 17.08
C GLN A 33 15.62 -0.61 16.49
N THR A 34 15.68 -0.88 15.18
CA THR A 34 16.94 -1.18 14.46
C THR A 34 17.09 -0.37 13.19
N LYS A 35 18.33 0.07 12.92
CA LYS A 35 18.69 0.80 11.69
C LYS A 35 18.94 -0.13 10.50
N GLU A 36 19.13 -1.41 10.78
CA GLU A 36 19.57 -2.42 9.80
C GLU A 36 18.64 -3.63 9.85
N PRO A 37 17.33 -3.47 9.54
CA PRO A 37 16.42 -4.60 9.48
C PRO A 37 16.80 -5.50 8.29
N ILE A 38 16.73 -6.80 8.49
CA ILE A 38 16.83 -7.80 7.41
C ILE A 38 15.50 -7.80 6.67
N VAL A 39 15.51 -7.65 5.35
CA VAL A 39 14.28 -7.64 4.54
C VAL A 39 14.15 -8.95 3.79
N LEU A 40 13.08 -9.67 4.07
CA LEU A 40 12.67 -10.89 3.39
C LEU A 40 11.43 -10.59 2.54
N SER A 41 11.30 -11.19 1.37
CA SER A 41 10.15 -10.93 0.49
C SER A 41 9.38 -12.19 0.11
N GLU A 42 8.12 -11.99 -0.24
CA GLU A 42 7.21 -13.02 -0.77
C GLU A 42 7.03 -14.22 0.17
N ILE A 43 6.93 -13.95 1.48
CA ILE A 43 6.82 -14.95 2.53
C ILE A 43 5.37 -15.44 2.63
N GLY A 44 5.17 -16.76 2.57
CA GLY A 44 3.87 -17.40 2.77
C GLY A 44 3.39 -17.25 4.21
N PHE A 45 2.09 -16.98 4.41
CA PHE A 45 1.52 -16.86 5.76
C PHE A 45 0.16 -17.55 5.92
N LEU A 46 -0.41 -18.11 4.84
CA LEU A 46 -1.66 -18.88 4.86
C LEU A 46 -1.53 -20.08 3.94
N ASP A 47 -1.78 -21.27 4.47
CA ASP A 47 -1.85 -22.51 3.71
C ASP A 47 -3.14 -22.65 2.90
N ARG A 48 -3.07 -23.43 1.83
CA ARG A 48 -4.27 -23.98 1.20
C ARG A 48 -4.88 -25.01 2.13
N LEU A 49 -6.15 -24.80 2.47
CA LEU A 49 -6.97 -25.85 3.08
C LEU A 49 -7.03 -27.04 2.11
N ARG A 50 -6.30 -28.11 2.41
CA ARG A 50 -6.45 -29.41 1.76
C ARG A 50 -7.38 -30.26 2.64
N PRO A 51 -8.45 -30.86 2.08
CA PRO A 51 -9.39 -31.63 2.89
C PRO A 51 -8.79 -32.84 3.64
N GLU A 52 -7.66 -33.42 3.20
CA GLU A 52 -7.21 -34.73 3.70
C GLU A 52 -5.69 -34.91 3.89
N ALA A 53 -4.90 -33.84 4.09
CA ALA A 53 -3.47 -34.00 4.42
C ALA A 53 -3.28 -34.18 5.94
N PRO A 54 -2.41 -35.11 6.40
CA PRO A 54 -2.02 -35.19 7.81
C PRO A 54 -1.49 -33.83 8.30
N PRO A 55 -1.76 -33.43 9.56
CA PRO A 55 -1.42 -32.11 10.09
C PRO A 55 0.08 -31.77 10.10
N ASP A 56 0.96 -32.74 9.79
CA ASP A 56 2.41 -32.64 9.98
C ASP A 56 3.23 -32.69 8.67
N GLU A 57 2.59 -32.72 7.49
CA GLU A 57 3.33 -32.58 6.23
C GLU A 57 3.53 -31.08 5.90
N GLU A 58 4.58 -30.49 6.47
CA GLU A 58 5.17 -29.23 6.00
C GLU A 58 5.74 -29.45 4.59
N ASP A 59 4.88 -29.46 3.58
CA ASP A 59 5.30 -29.39 2.18
C ASP A 59 6.04 -28.04 1.97
N ASP A 60 7.36 -28.08 1.89
CA ASP A 60 8.31 -26.97 1.61
C ASP A 60 8.09 -26.29 0.22
N ASP A 61 6.99 -26.61 -0.44
CA ASP A 61 6.67 -26.04 -1.73
C ASP A 61 5.94 -24.71 -1.55
N SER A 62 6.68 -23.60 -1.69
CA SER A 62 6.17 -22.21 -1.72
C SER A 62 4.95 -21.96 -2.64
N ARG A 63 4.59 -22.94 -3.48
CA ARG A 63 3.38 -22.99 -4.32
C ARG A 63 2.09 -23.31 -3.55
N ASN A 64 2.16 -23.77 -2.30
CA ASN A 64 1.02 -24.21 -1.50
C ASN A 64 0.36 -23.10 -0.67
N PHE A 65 0.97 -21.91 -0.56
CA PHE A 65 0.38 -20.80 0.20
C PHE A 65 -0.67 -20.03 -0.63
N ILE A 66 -1.81 -19.66 -0.01
CA ILE A 66 -2.83 -18.77 -0.60
C ILE A 66 -2.51 -17.30 -0.29
N GLY A 67 -1.86 -17.03 0.85
CA GLY A 67 -1.51 -15.69 1.30
C GLY A 67 0.00 -15.48 1.31
N ARG A 68 0.47 -14.40 0.68
CA ARG A 68 1.88 -13.97 0.73
C ARG A 68 1.98 -12.54 1.29
N ILE A 69 2.94 -12.32 2.16
CA ILE A 69 3.35 -11.00 2.63
C ILE A 69 4.47 -10.52 1.71
N ASP A 70 4.32 -9.33 1.14
CA ASP A 70 5.24 -8.83 0.12
C ASP A 70 6.64 -8.63 0.69
N ASN A 71 6.73 -8.01 1.87
CA ASN A 71 7.98 -7.82 2.59
C ASN A 71 7.78 -8.06 4.10
N VAL A 72 8.77 -8.67 4.74
CA VAL A 72 8.88 -8.83 6.19
C VAL A 72 10.23 -8.24 6.60
N LEU A 73 10.21 -7.31 7.55
CA LEU A 73 11.40 -6.74 8.15
C LEU A 73 11.66 -7.47 9.46
N VAL A 74 12.87 -7.98 9.65
CA VAL A 74 13.27 -8.78 10.81
C VAL A 74 14.42 -8.09 11.53
N HIS A 75 14.36 -8.03 12.85
CA HIS A 75 15.47 -7.55 13.67
C HIS A 75 16.63 -8.56 13.58
N PRO A 76 17.87 -8.12 13.28
CA PRO A 76 18.97 -9.04 12.96
C PRO A 76 19.42 -9.92 14.12
N THR A 77 19.26 -9.47 15.36
CA THR A 77 19.87 -10.11 16.55
C THR A 77 18.93 -10.42 17.71
N GLN A 78 17.63 -10.09 17.61
CA GLN A 78 16.72 -10.27 18.75
C GLN A 78 16.24 -11.71 18.87
N SER A 79 16.19 -12.21 20.12
CA SER A 79 15.63 -13.51 20.48
C SER A 79 14.70 -13.34 21.70
N PRO A 80 13.40 -13.69 21.61
CA PRO A 80 12.72 -14.26 20.45
C PRO A 80 12.70 -13.32 19.25
N MET A 81 12.50 -13.88 18.05
CA MET A 81 12.55 -13.13 16.79
C MET A 81 11.55 -11.96 16.80
N ASP A 82 12.04 -10.76 16.47
CA ASP A 82 11.20 -9.59 16.29
C ASP A 82 11.11 -9.14 14.83
N TRP A 83 9.90 -8.85 14.38
CA TRP A 83 9.63 -8.59 12.96
C TRP A 83 8.31 -7.83 12.76
N CYS A 84 8.20 -7.16 11.62
CA CYS A 84 6.95 -6.55 11.14
C CYS A 84 6.72 -6.86 9.66
N ALA A 85 5.45 -7.01 9.28
CA ALA A 85 5.07 -7.10 7.87
C ALA A 85 5.11 -5.70 7.24
N LEU A 86 5.41 -5.62 5.95
CA LEU A 86 5.51 -4.38 5.20
C LEU A 86 4.85 -4.50 3.82
N GLU A 87 3.89 -3.61 3.59
CA GLU A 87 3.19 -3.41 2.32
C GLU A 87 3.55 -2.05 1.72
N LEU A 88 3.95 -2.04 0.45
CA LEU A 88 4.24 -0.82 -0.30
C LEU A 88 3.11 -0.58 -1.29
N GLN A 89 2.28 0.46 -1.06
CA GLN A 89 1.15 0.72 -1.95
C GLN A 89 1.37 1.97 -2.82
N ALA A 90 1.37 1.74 -4.13
CA ALA A 90 1.39 2.80 -5.14
C ALA A 90 -0.03 3.14 -5.60
N VAL A 91 -0.29 4.40 -5.93
CA VAL A 91 -1.54 4.78 -6.59
C VAL A 91 -1.49 4.43 -8.08
N TYR A 92 -2.54 3.78 -8.55
CA TYR A 92 -2.79 3.52 -9.95
C TYR A 92 -3.36 4.77 -10.62
N PHE A 93 -3.01 5.01 -11.88
CA PHE A 93 -3.68 6.02 -12.70
C PHE A 93 -4.75 5.39 -13.57
N SER A 94 -5.84 6.12 -13.80
CA SER A 94 -6.84 5.78 -14.82
C SER A 94 -6.39 6.36 -16.19
N GLY A 95 -6.51 5.57 -17.27
CA GLY A 95 -6.16 5.95 -18.65
C GLY A 95 -5.24 4.97 -19.40
N LYS A 96 -4.90 5.27 -20.67
CA LYS A 96 -3.93 4.48 -21.48
C LYS A 96 -2.52 4.55 -20.86
N SER A 97 -1.62 3.60 -21.19
CA SER A 97 -0.22 3.58 -20.73
C SER A 97 0.46 4.95 -20.81
N MET A 98 1.33 5.29 -19.84
CA MET A 98 2.14 6.53 -19.81
C MET A 98 3.42 6.45 -20.66
N ALA A 99 3.62 5.35 -21.40
CA ALA A 99 4.87 5.11 -22.13
C ALA A 99 5.23 6.25 -23.09
N ASN A 100 4.24 6.90 -23.71
CA ASN A 100 4.48 7.98 -24.66
C ASN A 100 4.87 9.28 -23.95
N GLU A 101 4.25 9.62 -22.83
CA GLU A 101 4.62 10.77 -22.01
C GLU A 101 6.02 10.62 -21.41
N PHE A 102 6.40 9.40 -21.02
CA PHE A 102 7.78 9.12 -20.59
C PHE A 102 8.80 9.27 -21.70
N LYS A 103 8.48 8.80 -22.91
CA LYS A 103 9.34 9.02 -24.08
C LYS A 103 9.48 10.51 -24.37
N MET A 104 8.39 11.27 -24.31
CA MET A 104 8.43 12.72 -24.49
C MET A 104 9.29 13.39 -23.42
N LEU A 105 9.10 13.08 -22.14
CA LEU A 105 9.91 13.64 -21.05
C LEU A 105 11.40 13.27 -21.17
N ALA A 106 11.72 12.04 -21.56
CA ALA A 106 13.10 11.59 -21.73
C ALA A 106 13.80 12.20 -22.96
N GLN A 107 13.03 12.66 -23.96
CA GLN A 107 13.53 13.29 -25.18
C GLN A 107 13.50 14.82 -25.13
N THR A 108 12.89 15.40 -24.10
CA THR A 108 12.75 16.86 -23.96
C THR A 108 13.97 17.39 -23.21
N GLU A 109 14.83 18.17 -23.90
CA GLU A 109 16.00 18.84 -23.31
C GLU A 109 15.66 20.15 -22.57
N THR A 110 14.39 20.56 -22.57
CA THR A 110 13.95 21.79 -21.92
C THR A 110 13.52 21.55 -20.47
N ASN A 111 13.81 22.51 -19.59
CA ASN A 111 13.39 22.51 -18.17
C ASN A 111 11.88 22.69 -17.97
N ALA A 112 11.09 22.78 -19.05
CA ALA A 112 9.65 22.97 -18.99
C ALA A 112 8.94 21.61 -19.11
N LEU A 113 8.05 21.31 -18.16
CA LEU A 113 7.23 20.11 -18.23
C LEU A 113 6.29 20.22 -19.45
N PRO A 114 6.35 19.30 -20.42
CA PRO A 114 5.43 19.29 -21.55
C PRO A 114 3.99 19.16 -21.06
N PHE A 115 3.08 19.91 -21.68
CA PHE A 115 1.65 19.82 -21.37
C PHE A 115 1.18 18.36 -21.57
N PRO A 116 0.48 17.78 -20.58
CA PRO A 116 0.05 16.39 -20.68
C PRO A 116 -0.92 16.23 -21.85
N ALA A 117 -0.62 15.30 -22.76
CA ALA A 117 -1.40 15.06 -23.96
C ALA A 117 -2.86 14.62 -23.69
N ARG A 118 -3.17 14.19 -22.45
CA ARG A 118 -4.51 13.79 -22.01
C ARG A 118 -4.74 14.11 -20.54
N HIS A 119 -6.00 14.36 -20.18
CA HIS A 119 -6.44 14.42 -18.79
C HIS A 119 -6.27 13.05 -18.12
N ARG A 120 -5.36 12.95 -17.15
CA ARG A 120 -5.13 11.75 -16.33
C ARG A 120 -5.45 12.12 -14.89
N ARG A 121 -6.19 11.25 -14.18
CA ARG A 121 -6.54 11.46 -12.77
C ARG A 121 -6.07 10.25 -11.95
N PRO A 122 -5.52 10.48 -10.74
CA PRO A 122 -5.22 9.40 -9.80
C PRO A 122 -6.47 8.56 -9.54
N ASP A 123 -6.37 7.23 -9.64
CA ASP A 123 -7.48 6.33 -9.33
C ASP A 123 -7.35 5.83 -7.88
N TRP A 124 -7.73 6.70 -6.96
CA TRP A 124 -7.72 6.39 -5.53
C TRP A 124 -8.70 5.26 -5.18
N ARG A 125 -9.86 5.19 -5.85
CA ARG A 125 -10.88 4.15 -5.61
C ARG A 125 -10.38 2.76 -5.98
N SER A 126 -9.63 2.62 -7.07
CA SER A 126 -9.05 1.32 -7.42
C SER A 126 -7.79 0.97 -6.65
N SER A 127 -7.11 1.95 -6.04
CA SER A 127 -5.88 1.72 -5.26
C SER A 127 -6.17 1.40 -3.79
N GLY A 128 -7.11 2.11 -3.16
CA GLY A 128 -7.54 1.87 -1.78
C GLY A 128 -8.54 0.73 -1.67
N PRO A 129 -9.85 1.00 -1.87
CA PRO A 129 -10.90 0.02 -1.58
C PRO A 129 -10.81 -1.29 -2.38
N LYS A 130 -10.29 -1.29 -3.62
CA LYS A 130 -10.21 -2.53 -4.43
C LYS A 130 -8.99 -3.40 -4.16
N ARG A 131 -7.91 -2.84 -3.60
CA ARG A 131 -6.61 -3.56 -3.51
C ARG A 131 -6.05 -3.52 -2.10
N LEU A 132 -5.78 -2.31 -1.58
CA LEU A 132 -5.21 -2.19 -0.26
C LEU A 132 -6.16 -2.71 0.82
N LEU A 133 -7.46 -2.40 0.72
CA LEU A 133 -8.45 -2.84 1.69
C LEU A 133 -8.52 -4.39 1.82
N PRO A 134 -8.70 -5.18 0.73
CA PRO A 134 -8.64 -6.63 0.81
C PRO A 134 -7.32 -7.15 1.42
N GLN A 135 -6.18 -6.57 1.02
CA GLN A 135 -4.87 -6.98 1.55
C GLN A 135 -4.78 -6.77 3.07
N LEU A 136 -5.22 -5.63 3.57
CA LEU A 136 -5.23 -5.34 5.01
C LEU A 136 -6.19 -6.25 5.76
N GLN A 137 -7.41 -6.45 5.25
CA GLN A 137 -8.41 -7.31 5.88
C GLN A 137 -7.97 -8.77 5.96
N THR A 138 -7.24 -9.27 4.96
CA THR A 138 -6.72 -10.64 4.97
C THR A 138 -5.48 -10.78 5.85
N LYS A 139 -4.55 -9.82 5.82
CA LYS A 139 -3.23 -9.96 6.47
C LYS A 139 -3.22 -9.54 7.94
N VAL A 140 -3.83 -8.40 8.26
CA VAL A 140 -3.70 -7.77 9.59
C VAL A 140 -4.26 -8.64 10.72
N PRO A 141 -5.41 -9.34 10.58
CA PRO A 141 -5.93 -10.20 11.66
C PRO A 141 -4.97 -11.32 12.08
N THR A 142 -4.27 -11.95 11.13
CA THR A 142 -3.29 -13.00 11.44
C THR A 142 -2.04 -12.40 12.07
N ILE A 143 -1.51 -11.33 11.47
CA ILE A 143 -0.29 -10.65 11.95
C ILE A 143 -0.46 -10.12 13.39
N ARG A 144 -1.60 -9.51 13.70
CA ARG A 144 -1.88 -9.01 15.06
C ARG A 144 -2.03 -10.14 16.07
N THR A 145 -2.52 -11.31 15.65
CA THR A 145 -2.69 -12.49 16.52
C THR A 145 -1.32 -13.01 16.99
N TRP A 146 -0.29 -12.88 16.14
CA TRP A 146 1.10 -13.15 16.50
C TRP A 146 1.77 -12.01 17.29
N GLY A 147 1.02 -10.98 17.68
CA GLY A 147 1.53 -9.81 18.40
C GLY A 147 2.37 -8.87 17.55
N LYS A 148 2.37 -9.03 16.21
CA LYS A 148 3.16 -8.22 15.29
C LYS A 148 2.34 -7.10 14.64
N LYS A 149 3.01 -6.15 13.99
CA LYS A 149 2.39 -4.99 13.34
C LYS A 149 2.54 -5.05 11.83
N MET A 150 1.60 -4.41 11.12
CA MET A 150 1.67 -4.19 9.68
C MET A 150 2.15 -2.76 9.39
N ALA A 151 3.28 -2.61 8.71
CA ALA A 151 3.72 -1.35 8.14
C ALA A 151 3.13 -1.17 6.74
N VAL A 152 2.63 0.03 6.43
CA VAL A 152 2.09 0.36 5.12
C VAL A 152 2.71 1.66 4.64
N VAL A 153 3.47 1.62 3.54
CA VAL A 153 4.07 2.83 2.95
C VAL A 153 3.21 3.34 1.81
N ILE A 154 2.85 4.62 1.88
CA ILE A 154 1.97 5.28 0.90
C ILE A 154 2.36 6.74 0.64
N ASP A 155 1.99 7.23 -0.53
CA ASP A 155 2.17 8.62 -0.95
C ASP A 155 1.24 9.58 -0.20
N GLU A 156 1.73 10.77 0.17
CA GLU A 156 1.00 11.79 0.93
C GLU A 156 -0.34 12.20 0.28
N ALA A 157 -0.41 12.24 -1.06
CA ALA A 157 -1.65 12.57 -1.75
C ALA A 157 -2.67 11.43 -1.65
N PHE A 158 -2.21 10.17 -1.59
CA PHE A 158 -3.09 9.03 -1.35
C PHE A 158 -3.58 9.02 0.10
N PHE A 159 -2.67 9.25 1.04
CA PHE A 159 -3.02 9.33 2.46
C PHE A 159 -4.03 10.43 2.73
N GLY A 160 -3.86 11.61 2.12
CA GLY A 160 -4.82 12.71 2.21
C GLY A 160 -6.21 12.40 1.65
N SER A 161 -6.35 11.36 0.81
CA SER A 161 -7.67 10.89 0.34
C SER A 161 -8.39 9.98 1.35
N LEU A 162 -7.70 9.51 2.38
CA LEU A 162 -8.26 8.69 3.46
C LEU A 162 -9.01 9.59 4.44
N VAL A 163 -10.28 9.85 4.16
CA VAL A 163 -11.14 10.71 4.98
C VAL A 163 -11.43 10.05 6.34
N SER A 164 -11.40 10.84 7.42
CA SER A 164 -11.80 10.41 8.77
C SER A 164 -11.04 9.18 9.28
N LEU A 165 -9.73 9.10 9.02
CA LEU A 165 -8.88 8.05 9.57
C LEU A 165 -8.61 8.30 11.06
N ASP A 166 -9.28 7.55 11.93
CA ASP A 166 -9.10 7.63 13.38
C ASP A 166 -7.70 7.15 13.78
N ARG A 167 -6.92 8.05 14.39
CA ARG A 167 -5.51 7.84 14.75
C ARG A 167 -5.37 7.36 16.20
N GLU A 168 -4.51 6.38 16.42
CA GLU A 168 -4.10 5.92 17.75
C GLU A 168 -2.91 6.74 18.26
N ARG A 169 -2.92 7.07 19.55
CA ARG A 169 -1.86 7.91 20.16
C ARG A 169 -0.54 7.16 20.36
N HIS A 170 -0.59 5.84 20.48
CA HIS A 170 0.56 5.02 20.81
C HIS A 170 0.61 3.76 19.96
N LEU A 171 1.81 3.37 19.52
CA LEU A 171 2.04 2.20 18.68
C LEU A 171 1.50 0.90 19.29
N SER A 172 1.53 0.78 20.62
CA SER A 172 0.99 -0.40 21.33
C SER A 172 -0.48 -0.67 21.03
N ASN A 173 -1.26 0.39 20.79
CA ASN A 173 -2.71 0.33 20.59
C ASN A 173 -3.10 0.16 19.12
N ALA A 174 -2.13 0.22 18.21
CA ALA A 174 -2.34 0.15 16.79
C ALA A 174 -2.02 -1.23 16.22
N GLU A 175 -2.59 -1.53 15.07
CA GLU A 175 -2.35 -2.76 14.32
C GLU A 175 -1.59 -2.45 13.03
N ILE A 176 -1.78 -1.22 12.52
CA ILE A 176 -1.19 -0.73 11.28
C ILE A 176 -0.41 0.55 11.59
N ALA A 177 0.82 0.64 11.07
CA ALA A 177 1.63 1.85 11.04
C ALA A 177 1.76 2.33 9.59
N TRP A 178 1.19 3.50 9.31
CA TRP A 178 1.22 4.15 8.00
C TRP A 178 2.45 5.03 7.90
N PHE A 179 3.33 4.71 6.96
CA PHE A 179 4.53 5.48 6.64
C PHE A 179 4.23 6.35 5.43
N VAL A 180 3.92 7.62 5.69
CA VAL A 180 3.52 8.58 4.66
C VAL A 180 4.78 9.20 4.07
N VAL A 181 4.92 9.08 2.75
CA VAL A 181 6.04 9.63 1.99
C VAL A 181 5.58 10.71 1.03
N GLY A 182 6.38 11.75 0.89
CA GLY A 182 6.17 12.85 -0.05
C GLY A 182 7.37 13.04 -0.95
N TYR A 183 7.35 14.08 -1.76
CA TYR A 183 8.46 14.43 -2.63
C TYR A 183 8.81 15.91 -2.47
N ASP A 184 10.10 16.18 -2.27
CA ASP A 184 10.65 17.52 -2.26
C ASP A 184 11.59 17.72 -3.46
N ILE A 185 11.63 18.94 -3.97
CA ILE A 185 12.63 19.34 -4.96
C ILE A 185 13.96 19.56 -4.22
N LYS A 186 15.00 18.84 -4.63
CA LYS A 186 16.37 19.00 -4.15
C LYS A 186 17.30 19.36 -5.33
N PRO A 187 18.51 19.89 -5.08
CA PRO A 187 19.51 20.04 -6.13
C PRO A 187 19.74 18.69 -6.83
N GLY A 188 19.45 18.62 -8.14
CA GLY A 188 19.52 17.38 -8.92
C GLY A 188 18.20 16.64 -9.14
N GLY A 189 17.05 17.16 -8.66
CA GLY A 189 15.72 16.67 -9.00
C GLY A 189 14.83 16.38 -7.79
N TRP A 190 13.86 15.49 -7.97
CA TRP A 190 12.90 15.14 -6.92
C TRP A 190 13.47 14.06 -5.99
N ALA A 191 13.38 14.29 -4.67
CA ALA A 191 13.75 13.32 -3.66
C ALA A 191 12.51 12.87 -2.88
N LEU A 192 12.37 11.54 -2.70
CA LEU A 192 11.39 10.98 -1.78
C LEU A 192 11.79 11.35 -0.35
N VAL A 193 10.84 11.82 0.45
CA VAL A 193 11.07 12.24 1.83
C VAL A 193 10.02 11.63 2.76
N PRO A 194 10.41 11.22 3.98
CA PRO A 194 9.45 10.86 5.00
C PRO A 194 8.65 12.09 5.42
N ARG A 195 7.33 11.94 5.61
CA ARG A 195 6.45 13.02 6.06
C ARG A 195 5.95 12.78 7.48
N GLU A 196 5.21 11.70 7.68
CA GLU A 196 4.68 11.33 9.00
C GLU A 196 4.52 9.81 9.15
N VAL A 197 4.47 9.36 10.40
CA VAL A 197 4.03 8.01 10.76
C VAL A 197 2.70 8.12 11.49
N VAL A 198 1.69 7.39 11.02
CA VAL A 198 0.35 7.40 11.63
C VAL A 198 -0.03 5.99 12.08
N PHE A 199 -0.52 5.88 13.31
CA PHE A 199 -0.89 4.60 13.90
C PHE A 199 -2.41 4.45 13.88
N THR A 200 -2.91 3.28 13.51
CA THR A 200 -4.35 3.02 13.42
C THR A 200 -4.70 1.57 13.74
N LYS A 201 -5.97 1.35 14.08
CA LYS A 201 -6.59 0.02 14.03
C LYS A 201 -7.05 -0.33 12.62
N LEU A 202 -7.24 -1.61 12.37
CA LEU A 202 -7.78 -2.15 11.13
C LEU A 202 -9.16 -1.58 10.84
N ASP A 203 -10.06 -1.53 11.82
CA ASP A 203 -11.45 -1.07 11.61
C ASP A 203 -11.50 0.41 11.16
N ALA A 204 -10.67 1.26 11.78
CA ALA A 204 -10.52 2.66 11.37
C ALA A 204 -9.98 2.78 9.93
N SER A 205 -8.99 1.95 9.60
CA SER A 205 -8.41 1.88 8.25
C SER A 205 -9.44 1.42 7.21
N VAL A 206 -10.24 0.40 7.53
CA VAL A 206 -11.30 -0.15 6.69
C VAL A 206 -12.37 0.91 6.41
N LYS A 207 -12.84 1.60 7.46
CA LYS A 207 -13.82 2.68 7.36
C LYS A 207 -13.32 3.79 6.43
N SER A 208 -12.08 4.23 6.62
CA SER A 208 -11.49 5.30 5.82
C SER A 208 -11.25 4.89 4.36
N LEU A 209 -10.73 3.68 4.12
CA LEU A 209 -10.49 3.14 2.77
C LEU A 209 -11.78 2.89 1.98
N THR A 210 -12.89 2.57 2.67
CA THR A 210 -14.18 2.39 2.01
C THR A 210 -14.73 3.73 1.49
N GLY A 211 -14.34 4.86 2.10
CA GLY A 211 -14.46 6.20 1.54
C GLY A 211 -15.87 6.62 1.12
N GLY A 212 -16.89 5.95 1.64
CA GLY A 212 -18.29 6.20 1.34
C GLY A 212 -19.04 6.44 2.63
N VAL A 213 -19.57 7.64 2.79
CA VAL A 213 -20.74 7.81 3.66
C VAL A 213 -21.87 7.07 2.95
N PRO A 214 -22.48 6.04 3.55
CA PRO A 214 -23.60 5.35 2.92
C PRO A 214 -24.70 6.38 2.60
N LEU A 215 -25.22 6.35 1.37
CA LEU A 215 -26.41 7.13 1.04
C LEU A 215 -27.56 6.67 1.92
N SER A 216 -28.44 7.59 2.31
CA SER A 216 -29.71 7.18 2.90
C SER A 216 -30.49 6.35 1.87
N LYS A 217 -31.32 5.44 2.38
CA LYS A 217 -32.17 4.59 1.55
C LYS A 217 -33.01 5.44 0.59
N GLU A 218 -33.53 6.55 1.09
CA GLU A 218 -34.40 7.48 0.37
C GLU A 218 -33.68 8.09 -0.83
N ARG A 219 -32.46 8.61 -0.62
CA ARG A 219 -31.63 9.18 -1.71
C ARG A 219 -31.23 8.13 -2.74
N PHE A 220 -30.95 6.91 -2.30
CA PHE A 220 -30.65 5.81 -3.21
C PHE A 220 -31.88 5.44 -4.06
N GLU A 221 -33.05 5.32 -3.43
CA GLU A 221 -34.31 5.01 -4.12
C GLU A 221 -34.77 6.12 -5.08
N GLU A 222 -34.51 7.40 -4.77
CA GLU A 222 -34.75 8.51 -5.70
C GLU A 222 -33.95 8.35 -7.00
N GLN A 223 -32.68 7.96 -6.91
CA GLN A 223 -31.86 7.69 -8.09
C GLN A 223 -32.39 6.51 -8.89
N LEU A 224 -32.88 5.45 -8.21
CA LEU A 224 -33.51 4.32 -8.87
C LEU A 224 -34.77 4.75 -9.63
N ARG A 225 -35.67 5.51 -8.97
CA ARG A 225 -36.89 6.04 -9.58
C ARG A 225 -36.59 6.90 -10.81
N PHE A 226 -35.59 7.78 -10.71
CA PHE A 226 -35.15 8.61 -11.83
C PHE A 226 -34.68 7.77 -13.03
N LYS A 227 -33.81 6.77 -12.81
CA LYS A 227 -33.32 5.89 -13.89
C LYS A 227 -34.42 5.03 -14.50
N LEU A 228 -35.35 4.51 -13.67
CA LEU A 228 -36.50 3.75 -14.14
C LEU A 228 -37.45 4.61 -14.98
N GLY A 229 -37.59 5.90 -14.64
CA GLY A 229 -38.35 6.86 -15.45
C GLY A 229 -37.77 7.02 -16.86
N GLN A 230 -36.46 7.19 -16.98
CA GLN A 230 -35.78 7.34 -18.28
C GLN A 230 -35.92 6.10 -19.18
N LEU A 231 -35.92 4.89 -18.60
CA LEU A 231 -36.10 3.64 -19.33
C LEU A 231 -37.54 3.43 -19.84
N LYS A 232 -38.53 4.08 -19.24
CA LYS A 232 -39.94 3.99 -19.66
C LYS A 232 -40.34 5.05 -20.69
N SER A 233 -39.47 6.02 -20.95
CA SER A 233 -39.72 7.16 -21.84
C SER A 233 -38.96 7.07 -23.18
N GLY A 234 -38.21 6.00 -23.41
CA GLY A 234 -37.57 5.67 -24.69
C GLY A 234 -38.09 4.34 -25.22
#